data_AF-V4AW59-F1
#
_entry.id   AF-V4AW59-F1
#
_cell.length_a   1.000
_cell.length_b   1.000
_cell.length_c   1.000
_cell.angle_alpha   90.00
_cell.angle_beta   90.00
_cell.angle_gamma   90.00
#
_symmetry.space_group_name_H-M   'P 1'
#
loop_
_entity.id
_entity.type
_entity.pdbx_description
1 polymer ?
#
loop_
_entity_poly.entity_id
_entity_poly.type
_entity_poly.pdbx_seq_one_letter_code
_entity_poly.pdbx_strand_id
1 'polypeptide(L)'
;LPSYKNFKGTIDEISDNNRYLVSGEISILDDNSIEISELPIRTWTQAYKEDVLEPMLHGTDKIAAMITDYKEYHTESTVRFVIKMSPEKLAQAEAQGLHKVFKIQSNISTQSMVLFDHMGCIRRYESVLDVLKDFYELRLKYYGKRKHFMEGMLAAESLKLDNVARFILEKIEGTIVIENKKKKEIISMLTRHGYDSDPIKAWKEAISKDVVSMVYSLGDSPVIKPLVLVELQVL
;
A
#
# COMPACT_ATOMS: atom_id res chain seq x y z
N LEU A 1 -4.27 11.59 11.04
CA LEU A 1 -4.28 12.61 9.96
C LEU A 1 -3.78 11.98 8.66
N PRO A 2 -4.36 12.34 7.50
CA PRO A 2 -3.81 11.99 6.20
C PRO A 2 -2.35 12.45 6.06
N SER A 3 -1.54 11.72 5.31
CA SER A 3 -0.15 12.08 5.02
C SER A 3 0.15 11.74 3.57
N TYR A 4 0.79 12.68 2.88
CA TYR A 4 1.16 12.54 1.48
C TYR A 4 2.66 12.66 1.36
N LYS A 5 3.29 11.66 0.74
CA LYS A 5 4.74 11.62 0.56
C LYS A 5 5.21 12.87 -0.18
N ASN A 6 6.24 13.53 0.35
CA ASN A 6 6.88 14.74 -0.17
C ASN A 6 6.05 16.03 -0.14
N PHE A 7 4.80 15.99 0.35
CA PHE A 7 4.03 17.21 0.56
C PHE A 7 4.63 18.00 1.73
N LYS A 8 4.89 19.29 1.51
CA LYS A 8 5.55 20.16 2.51
C LYS A 8 4.57 21.03 3.31
N GLY A 9 3.35 21.21 2.81
CA GLY A 9 2.32 22.00 3.47
C GLY A 9 1.71 21.32 4.71
N THR A 10 0.65 21.91 5.26
CA THR A 10 -0.02 21.40 6.46
C THR A 10 -1.34 20.71 6.16
N ILE A 11 -1.70 19.74 6.99
CA ILE A 11 -3.00 19.05 6.97
C ILE A 11 -3.57 19.11 8.38
N ASP A 12 -4.59 19.94 8.56
CA ASP A 12 -5.22 20.21 9.85
C ASP A 12 -6.63 19.62 9.88
N GLU A 13 -7.01 18.98 10.97
CA GLU A 13 -8.38 18.48 11.16
C GLU A 13 -9.30 19.63 11.53
N ILE A 14 -10.36 19.84 10.75
CA ILE A 14 -11.30 20.97 10.95
C ILE A 14 -12.47 20.54 11.83
N SER A 15 -12.83 19.25 11.77
CA SER A 15 -13.91 18.70 12.57
C SER A 15 -13.79 17.19 12.74
N ASP A 16 -14.42 16.67 13.78
CA ASP A 16 -14.51 15.23 14.11
C ASP A 16 -15.20 14.38 13.02
N ASN A 17 -15.70 15.01 11.96
CA ASN A 17 -16.43 14.36 10.86
C ASN A 17 -15.53 14.10 9.64
N ASN A 18 -14.28 13.68 9.85
CA ASN A 18 -13.37 13.23 8.77
C ASN A 18 -13.10 14.33 7.71
N ARG A 19 -13.01 15.59 8.13
CA ARG A 19 -12.76 16.76 7.27
C ARG A 19 -11.44 17.43 7.63
N TYR A 20 -10.64 17.69 6.61
CA TYR A 20 -9.29 18.21 6.74
C TYR A 20 -9.09 19.45 5.88
N LEU A 21 -8.38 20.44 6.41
CA LEU A 21 -7.88 21.61 5.70
C LEU A 21 -6.47 21.28 5.23
N VAL A 22 -6.23 21.36 3.94
CA VAL A 22 -4.91 21.21 3.35
C VAL A 22 -4.42 22.57 2.92
N SER A 23 -3.34 23.04 3.54
CA SER A 23 -2.72 24.32 3.22
C SER A 23 -1.41 24.08 2.48
N GLY A 24 -1.21 24.77 1.35
CA GLY A 24 0.11 24.90 0.74
C GLY A 24 1.04 25.77 1.59
N GLU A 25 2.15 26.23 1.03
CA GLU A 25 3.09 27.13 1.73
C GLU A 25 3.20 28.45 0.98
N ILE A 26 3.13 29.54 1.75
CA ILE A 26 3.34 30.90 1.27
C ILE A 26 4.19 31.67 2.27
N SER A 27 5.16 32.42 1.76
CA SER A 27 6.05 33.27 2.57
C SER A 27 6.15 34.66 1.95
N ILE A 28 6.24 35.69 2.80
CA ILE A 28 6.53 37.05 2.35
C ILE A 28 8.05 37.16 2.21
N LEU A 29 8.52 37.59 1.04
CA LEU A 29 9.95 37.78 0.78
C LEU A 29 10.38 39.21 1.12
N ASP A 30 9.59 40.19 0.71
CA ASP A 30 9.77 41.62 0.96
C ASP A 30 8.44 42.39 0.81
N ASP A 31 8.47 43.72 0.94
CA ASP A 31 7.30 44.60 0.91
C ASP A 31 6.50 44.58 -0.40
N ASN A 32 7.01 43.97 -1.46
CA ASN A 32 6.35 43.90 -2.77
C ASN A 32 6.28 42.49 -3.36
N SER A 33 6.78 41.48 -2.65
CA SER A 33 6.86 40.13 -3.19
C SER A 33 6.65 39.02 -2.18
N ILE A 34 6.05 37.95 -2.67
CA ILE A 34 5.76 36.73 -1.93
C ILE A 34 6.26 35.52 -2.72
N GLU A 35 6.45 34.42 -2.01
CA GLU A 35 6.82 33.13 -2.56
C GLU A 35 5.77 32.07 -2.20
N ILE A 36 5.31 31.33 -3.20
CA ILE A 36 4.52 30.11 -3.00
C ILE A 36 5.43 28.92 -3.28
N SER A 37 5.78 28.17 -2.23
CA SER A 37 6.70 27.02 -2.28
C SER A 37 6.00 25.67 -2.33
N GLU A 38 4.69 25.63 -2.07
CA GLU A 38 3.89 24.40 -2.10
C GLU A 38 2.41 24.71 -2.41
N LEU A 39 1.78 23.87 -3.22
CA LEU A 39 0.34 23.95 -3.51
C LEU A 39 -0.43 22.90 -2.73
N PRO A 40 -1.72 23.12 -2.42
CA PRO A 40 -2.53 22.09 -1.78
C PRO A 40 -2.55 20.79 -2.58
N ILE A 41 -2.69 19.67 -1.86
CA ILE A 41 -2.81 18.35 -2.47
C ILE A 41 -3.93 18.33 -3.52
N ARG A 42 -3.64 17.73 -4.68
CA ARG A 42 -4.50 17.68 -5.89
C ARG A 42 -4.66 19.01 -6.64
N THR A 43 -3.92 20.05 -6.28
CA THR A 43 -3.80 21.26 -7.09
C THR A 43 -2.58 21.14 -8.01
N TRP A 44 -2.81 21.04 -9.32
CA TRP A 44 -1.75 20.95 -10.31
C TRP A 44 -1.16 22.32 -10.63
N THR A 45 0.16 22.38 -10.84
CA THR A 45 0.89 23.64 -11.10
C THR A 45 0.32 24.42 -12.28
N GLN A 46 0.06 23.74 -13.42
CA GLN A 46 -0.48 24.38 -14.62
C GLN A 46 -1.90 24.90 -14.40
N ALA A 47 -2.77 24.10 -13.77
CA ALA A 47 -4.13 24.52 -13.46
C ALA A 47 -4.15 25.71 -12.48
N TYR A 48 -3.28 25.70 -11.47
CA TYR A 48 -3.14 26.82 -10.54
C TYR A 48 -2.69 28.10 -11.24
N LYS A 49 -1.72 27.99 -12.16
CA LYS A 49 -1.29 29.11 -12.99
C LYS A 49 -2.45 29.70 -13.79
N GLU A 50 -3.14 28.87 -14.57
CA GLU A 50 -4.22 29.30 -15.48
C GLU A 50 -5.47 29.81 -14.74
N ASP A 51 -5.89 29.15 -13.66
CA ASP A 51 -7.15 29.44 -12.98
C ASP A 51 -7.03 30.44 -11.82
N VAL A 52 -5.81 30.69 -11.33
CA VAL A 52 -5.56 31.56 -10.17
C VAL A 52 -4.63 32.71 -10.53
N LEU A 53 -3.40 32.44 -11.00
CA LEU A 53 -2.41 33.50 -11.21
C LEU A 53 -2.71 34.37 -12.43
N GLU A 54 -3.08 33.76 -13.57
CA GLU A 54 -3.43 34.50 -14.79
C GLU A 54 -4.60 35.49 -14.59
N PRO A 55 -5.72 35.11 -13.93
CA PRO A 55 -6.78 36.04 -13.56
C PRO A 55 -6.34 37.11 -12.56
N MET A 56 -5.43 36.79 -11.63
CA MET A 56 -4.90 37.77 -10.69
C MET A 56 -3.97 38.77 -11.37
N LEU A 57 -3.30 38.40 -12.47
CA LEU A 57 -2.39 39.26 -13.23
C LEU A 57 -3.16 40.18 -14.18
N HIS A 58 -4.02 39.60 -15.00
CA HIS A 58 -4.72 40.35 -16.07
C HIS A 58 -6.05 40.96 -15.62
N GLY A 59 -6.62 40.44 -14.52
CA GLY A 59 -8.00 40.70 -14.18
C GLY A 59 -8.98 39.98 -15.11
N THR A 60 -10.23 39.90 -14.68
CA THR A 60 -11.38 39.42 -15.44
C THR A 60 -12.58 40.32 -15.12
N ASP A 61 -13.70 40.15 -15.82
CA ASP A 61 -14.94 40.90 -15.54
C ASP A 61 -15.41 40.79 -14.08
N LYS A 62 -14.99 39.74 -13.37
CA LYS A 62 -15.37 39.45 -11.97
C LYS A 62 -14.24 39.65 -10.96
N ILE A 63 -12.98 39.68 -11.40
CA ILE A 63 -11.80 39.67 -10.53
C ILE A 63 -10.89 40.81 -10.97
N ALA A 64 -10.72 41.83 -10.12
CA ALA A 64 -9.75 42.88 -10.39
C ALA A 64 -8.32 42.33 -10.34
N ALA A 65 -7.44 42.84 -11.22
CA ALA A 65 -6.02 42.53 -11.17
C ALA A 65 -5.46 42.89 -9.77
N MET A 66 -4.70 41.95 -9.22
CA MET A 66 -4.16 41.98 -7.86
C MET A 66 -2.64 41.91 -7.83
N ILE A 67 -2.03 41.19 -8.78
CA ILE A 67 -0.59 41.02 -8.91
C ILE A 67 -0.08 41.79 -10.13
N THR A 68 1.18 42.22 -10.09
CA THR A 68 1.80 42.98 -11.18
C THR A 68 2.63 42.10 -12.11
N ASP A 69 3.22 41.03 -11.57
CA ASP A 69 4.02 40.06 -12.31
C ASP A 69 4.17 38.78 -11.48
N TYR A 70 4.53 37.66 -12.10
CA TYR A 70 5.00 36.48 -11.39
C TYR A 70 6.04 35.71 -12.20
N LYS A 71 6.94 35.01 -11.49
CA LYS A 71 7.97 34.16 -12.09
C LYS A 71 7.87 32.74 -11.56
N GLU A 72 8.14 31.79 -12.44
CA GLU A 72 8.06 30.35 -12.17
C GLU A 72 9.47 29.76 -12.09
N TYR A 73 9.73 29.02 -11.01
CA TYR A 73 10.99 28.32 -10.76
C TYR A 73 10.74 26.86 -10.40
N HIS A 74 9.82 26.22 -11.13
CA HIS A 74 9.39 24.86 -10.88
C HIS A 74 10.46 23.85 -11.29
N THR A 75 10.40 22.66 -10.69
CA THR A 75 11.08 21.47 -11.20
C THR A 75 10.03 20.43 -11.57
N GLU A 76 10.46 19.23 -11.98
CA GLU A 76 9.54 18.10 -12.21
C GLU A 76 8.74 17.72 -10.95
N SER A 77 9.28 18.00 -9.75
CA SER A 77 8.74 17.52 -8.47
C SER A 77 8.48 18.61 -7.43
N THR A 78 8.75 19.87 -7.74
CA THR A 78 8.57 20.99 -6.79
C THR A 78 7.95 22.21 -7.46
N VAL A 79 7.14 22.93 -6.69
CA VAL A 79 6.50 24.18 -7.10
C VAL A 79 7.24 25.36 -6.46
N ARG A 80 7.32 26.45 -7.22
CA ARG A 80 7.89 27.72 -6.76
C ARG A 80 7.41 28.86 -7.63
N PHE A 81 6.54 29.70 -7.09
CA PHE A 81 6.14 30.96 -7.71
C PHE A 81 6.68 32.12 -6.90
N VAL A 82 7.30 33.09 -7.58
CA VAL A 82 7.67 34.38 -6.98
C VAL A 82 6.73 35.43 -7.58
N ILE A 83 5.86 36.00 -6.75
CA ILE A 83 4.77 36.87 -7.18
C ILE A 83 5.09 38.29 -6.74
N LYS A 84 4.91 39.26 -7.63
CA LYS A 84 5.07 40.69 -7.35
C LYS A 84 3.72 41.38 -7.27
N MET A 85 3.62 42.34 -6.35
CA MET A 85 2.43 43.14 -6.13
C MET A 85 2.79 44.51 -5.54
N SER A 86 1.83 45.44 -5.53
CA SER A 86 2.06 46.71 -4.84
C SER A 86 2.04 46.52 -3.32
N PRO A 87 2.82 47.28 -2.55
CA PRO A 87 2.83 47.17 -1.08
C PRO A 87 1.44 47.31 -0.45
N GLU A 88 0.57 48.17 -1.02
CA GLU A 88 -0.79 48.35 -0.54
C GLU A 88 -1.66 47.10 -0.76
N LYS A 89 -1.48 46.42 -1.89
CA LYS A 89 -2.19 45.17 -2.21
C LYS A 89 -1.68 44.01 -1.36
N LEU A 90 -0.39 43.96 -1.07
CA LEU A 90 0.20 42.96 -0.17
C LEU A 90 -0.35 43.11 1.25
N ALA A 91 -0.32 44.32 1.80
CA ALA A 91 -0.88 44.58 3.12
C ALA A 91 -2.38 44.23 3.21
N GLN A 92 -3.14 44.49 2.14
CA GLN A 92 -4.55 44.07 2.05
C GLN A 92 -4.70 42.54 2.01
N ALA A 93 -3.81 41.84 1.30
CA ALA A 93 -3.83 40.39 1.19
C ALA A 93 -3.48 39.71 2.52
N GLU A 94 -2.48 40.24 3.23
CA GLU A 94 -2.08 39.77 4.55
C GLU A 94 -3.20 39.93 5.58
N ALA A 95 -3.85 41.10 5.61
CA ALA A 95 -4.98 41.35 6.50
C ALA A 95 -6.16 40.40 6.25
N GLN A 96 -6.33 39.91 5.02
CA GLN A 96 -7.35 38.92 4.66
C GLN A 96 -6.90 37.46 4.86
N GLY A 97 -5.60 37.23 5.06
CA GLY A 97 -4.96 35.93 5.10
C GLY A 97 -4.48 35.47 3.72
N LEU A 98 -3.16 35.39 3.54
CA LEU A 98 -2.52 35.03 2.27
C LEU A 98 -3.01 33.69 1.71
N HIS A 99 -3.15 32.67 2.57
CA HIS A 99 -3.60 31.35 2.11
C HIS A 99 -4.99 31.39 1.44
N LYS A 100 -5.89 32.19 1.98
CA LYS A 100 -7.25 32.37 1.47
C LYS A 100 -7.23 33.16 0.17
N VAL A 101 -6.50 34.28 0.15
CA VAL A 101 -6.38 35.17 -1.02
C VAL A 101 -5.81 34.41 -2.22
N PHE A 102 -4.70 33.70 -2.02
CA PHE A 102 -4.02 32.94 -3.07
C PHE A 102 -4.63 31.57 -3.33
N LYS A 103 -5.75 31.22 -2.68
CA LYS A 103 -6.44 29.94 -2.87
C LYS A 103 -5.52 28.72 -2.71
N ILE A 104 -4.52 28.82 -1.82
CA ILE A 104 -3.62 27.72 -1.46
C ILE A 104 -4.12 26.99 -0.21
N GLN A 105 -5.44 26.90 -0.07
CA GLN A 105 -6.14 26.08 0.91
C GLN A 105 -7.21 25.28 0.20
N SER A 106 -7.26 23.97 0.44
CA SER A 106 -8.29 23.07 -0.07
C SER A 106 -8.86 22.21 1.06
N ASN A 107 -10.07 21.67 0.84
CA ASN A 107 -10.72 20.80 1.81
C ASN A 107 -10.71 19.36 1.29
N ILE A 108 -10.34 18.42 2.16
CA ILE A 108 -10.44 16.98 1.90
C ILE A 108 -11.45 16.38 2.88
N SER A 109 -12.38 15.57 2.38
CA SER A 109 -13.34 14.82 3.18
C SER A 109 -13.14 13.33 2.97
N THR A 110 -13.15 12.56 4.06
CA THR A 110 -13.07 11.09 4.05
C THR A 110 -14.35 10.45 4.62
N GLN A 111 -15.49 11.14 4.51
CA GLN A 111 -16.78 10.68 5.04
C GLN A 111 -17.37 9.43 4.36
N SER A 112 -16.87 9.08 3.17
CA SER A 112 -17.36 7.96 2.36
C SER A 112 -16.24 6.97 2.08
N MET A 113 -15.82 6.22 3.10
CA MET A 113 -14.87 5.11 2.96
C MET A 113 -15.66 3.81 2.74
N VAL A 114 -15.89 3.45 1.48
CA VAL A 114 -16.62 2.23 1.10
C VAL A 114 -15.65 1.28 0.42
N LEU A 115 -15.46 0.10 1.00
CA LEU A 115 -14.51 -0.92 0.55
C LEU A 115 -15.16 -2.31 0.55
N PHE A 116 -14.55 -3.25 -0.15
CA PHE A 116 -14.88 -4.67 0.01
C PHE A 116 -14.20 -5.21 1.26
N ASP A 117 -14.93 -5.98 2.06
CA ASP A 117 -14.35 -6.74 3.16
C ASP A 117 -13.71 -8.05 2.68
N HIS A 118 -13.16 -8.82 3.62
CA HIS A 118 -12.49 -10.09 3.33
C HIS A 118 -13.44 -11.21 2.85
N MET A 119 -14.76 -11.01 2.94
CA MET A 119 -15.79 -11.89 2.38
C MET A 119 -16.29 -11.39 1.02
N GLY A 120 -15.85 -10.21 0.59
CA GLY A 120 -16.24 -9.60 -0.68
C GLY A 120 -17.56 -8.85 -0.58
N CYS A 121 -18.04 -8.56 0.63
CA CYS A 121 -19.20 -7.74 0.86
C CYS A 121 -18.80 -6.26 0.90
N ILE A 122 -19.65 -5.39 0.35
CA ILE A 122 -19.45 -3.94 0.40
C ILE A 122 -19.74 -3.47 1.82
N ARG A 123 -18.77 -2.80 2.44
CA ARG A 123 -18.88 -2.22 3.77
C ARG A 123 -18.47 -0.75 3.75
N ARG A 124 -19.25 0.08 4.45
CA ARG A 124 -18.88 1.46 4.77
C ARG A 124 -18.15 1.50 6.10
N TYR A 125 -17.05 2.23 6.16
CA TYR A 125 -16.23 2.45 7.35
C TYR A 125 -16.38 3.90 7.81
N GLU A 126 -16.62 4.09 9.10
CA GLU A 126 -16.75 5.42 9.70
C GLU A 126 -15.38 5.98 10.10
N SER A 127 -14.43 5.12 10.48
CA SER A 127 -13.06 5.50 10.82
C SER A 127 -12.02 4.70 10.06
N VAL A 128 -10.88 5.33 9.77
CA VAL A 128 -9.67 4.63 9.27
C VAL A 128 -9.20 3.56 10.26
N LEU A 129 -9.47 3.75 11.57
CA LEU A 129 -9.13 2.76 12.59
C LEU A 129 -9.94 1.47 12.45
N ASP A 130 -11.16 1.53 11.93
CA ASP A 130 -11.98 0.33 11.72
C ASP A 130 -11.42 -0.49 10.55
N VAL A 131 -10.99 0.18 9.48
CA VAL A 131 -10.27 -0.47 8.37
C VAL A 131 -8.97 -1.11 8.89
N LEU A 132 -8.23 -0.41 9.75
CA LEU A 132 -6.99 -0.91 10.31
C LEU A 132 -7.19 -2.14 11.22
N LYS A 133 -8.26 -2.16 12.02
CA LYS A 133 -8.61 -3.31 12.88
C LYS A 133 -8.94 -4.55 12.05
N ASP A 134 -9.85 -4.41 11.07
CA ASP A 134 -10.21 -5.50 10.16
C ASP A 134 -8.97 -6.06 9.44
N PHE A 135 -8.12 -5.16 8.93
CA PHE A 135 -6.85 -5.54 8.31
C PHE A 135 -5.93 -6.26 9.29
N TYR A 136 -5.76 -5.73 10.50
CA TYR A 136 -4.86 -6.29 11.51
C TYR A 136 -5.27 -7.71 11.92
N GLU A 137 -6.54 -7.92 12.23
CA GLU A 137 -7.07 -9.22 12.65
C GLU A 137 -6.92 -10.27 11.54
N LEU A 138 -7.30 -9.90 10.32
CA LEU A 138 -7.12 -10.75 9.15
C LEU A 138 -5.64 -11.08 8.94
N ARG A 139 -4.77 -10.07 8.97
CA ARG A 139 -3.36 -10.26 8.70
C ARG A 139 -2.69 -11.13 9.77
N LEU A 140 -3.03 -10.96 11.04
CA LEU A 140 -2.53 -11.77 12.13
C LEU A 140 -2.91 -13.25 11.96
N LYS A 141 -4.16 -13.53 11.58
CA LYS A 141 -4.62 -14.89 11.25
C LYS A 141 -3.81 -15.50 10.10
N TYR A 142 -3.50 -14.72 9.07
CA TYR A 142 -2.68 -15.19 7.94
C TYR A 142 -1.21 -15.41 8.31
N TYR A 143 -0.65 -14.65 9.25
CA TYR A 143 0.66 -14.97 9.82
C TYR A 143 0.65 -16.32 10.54
N GLY A 144 -0.41 -16.65 11.29
CA GLY A 144 -0.59 -17.97 11.89
C GLY A 144 -0.63 -19.09 10.86
N LYS A 145 -1.42 -18.91 9.79
CA LYS A 145 -1.47 -19.86 8.66
C LYS A 145 -0.11 -20.03 7.99
N ARG A 146 0.59 -18.93 7.72
CA ARG A 146 1.94 -18.94 7.12
C ARG A 146 2.92 -19.69 8.00
N LYS A 147 2.93 -19.43 9.31
CA LYS A 147 3.77 -20.14 10.26
C LYS A 147 3.52 -21.66 10.21
N HIS A 148 2.26 -22.07 10.31
CA HIS A 148 1.91 -23.49 10.25
C HIS A 148 2.34 -24.17 8.95
N PHE A 149 2.16 -23.48 7.82
CA PHE A 149 2.63 -23.96 6.52
C PHE A 149 4.15 -24.16 6.50
N MET A 150 4.91 -23.17 6.99
CA MET A 150 6.38 -23.24 7.05
C MET A 150 6.84 -24.34 7.99
N GLU A 151 6.21 -24.52 9.15
CA GLU A 151 6.52 -25.60 10.09
C GLU A 151 6.34 -26.97 9.43
N GLY A 152 5.22 -27.22 8.75
CA GLY A 152 5.00 -28.50 8.08
C GLY A 152 5.91 -28.71 6.86
N MET A 153 6.27 -27.65 6.11
CA MET A 153 7.22 -27.77 5.00
C MET A 153 8.61 -28.13 5.51
N LEU A 154 9.10 -27.43 6.53
CA LEU A 154 10.40 -27.71 7.15
C LEU A 154 10.43 -29.10 7.80
N ALA A 155 9.33 -29.55 8.42
CA ALA A 155 9.22 -30.91 8.94
C ALA A 155 9.31 -31.97 7.83
N ALA A 156 8.63 -31.74 6.70
CA ALA A 156 8.71 -32.63 5.54
C ALA A 156 10.11 -32.66 4.91
N GLU A 157 10.79 -31.50 4.83
CA GLU A 157 12.18 -31.40 4.37
C GLU A 157 13.13 -32.14 5.31
N SER A 158 13.00 -31.94 6.63
CA SER A 158 13.77 -32.65 7.64
C SER A 158 13.59 -34.16 7.50
N LEU A 159 12.35 -34.64 7.45
CA LEU A 159 12.08 -36.09 7.32
C LEU A 159 12.63 -36.68 6.03
N LYS A 160 12.63 -35.92 4.93
CA LYS A 160 13.26 -36.35 3.68
C LYS A 160 14.77 -36.48 3.85
N LEU A 161 15.42 -35.51 4.48
CA LEU A 161 16.86 -35.57 4.75
C LEU A 161 17.21 -36.71 5.71
N ASP A 162 16.40 -36.96 6.74
CA ASP A 162 16.56 -38.07 7.67
C ASP A 162 16.48 -39.43 6.94
N ASN A 163 15.50 -39.61 6.05
CA ASN A 163 15.37 -40.81 5.22
C ASN A 163 16.58 -40.98 4.28
N VAL A 164 17.05 -39.89 3.65
CA VAL A 164 18.25 -39.93 2.78
C VAL A 164 19.50 -40.29 3.57
N ALA A 165 19.71 -39.67 4.73
CA ALA A 165 20.85 -39.94 5.60
C ALA A 165 20.84 -41.38 6.09
N ARG A 166 19.69 -41.88 6.56
CA ARG A 166 19.52 -43.27 7.01
C ARG A 166 19.84 -44.26 5.91
N PHE A 167 19.35 -44.02 4.69
CA PHE A 167 19.63 -44.88 3.54
C PHE A 167 21.14 -44.94 3.22
N ILE A 168 21.82 -43.80 3.24
CA ILE A 168 23.28 -43.73 2.99
C ILE A 168 24.04 -44.52 4.06
N LEU A 169 23.70 -44.35 5.35
CA LEU A 169 24.35 -45.07 6.44
C LEU A 169 24.13 -46.59 6.35
N GLU A 170 22.87 -47.03 6.23
CA GLU A 170 22.54 -48.47 6.09
C GLU A 170 23.18 -49.09 4.85
N LYS A 171 23.42 -48.31 3.78
CA LYS A 171 24.12 -48.76 2.58
C LYS A 171 25.63 -48.92 2.82
N ILE A 172 26.26 -47.99 3.55
CA ILE A 172 27.68 -48.06 3.91
C ILE A 172 27.94 -49.23 4.87
N GLU A 173 27.04 -49.46 5.83
CA GLU A 173 27.11 -50.55 6.80
C GLU A 173 26.77 -51.92 6.21
N GLY A 174 26.28 -51.96 4.96
CA GLY A 174 25.90 -53.20 4.27
C GLY A 174 24.57 -53.79 4.73
N THR A 175 23.83 -53.10 5.61
CA THR A 175 22.47 -53.47 6.05
C THR A 175 21.47 -53.43 4.89
N ILE A 176 21.62 -52.47 3.98
CA ILE A 176 20.86 -52.38 2.73
C ILE A 176 21.76 -52.67 1.53
N VAL A 177 21.30 -53.60 0.68
CA VAL A 177 21.93 -53.93 -0.61
C VAL A 177 20.88 -53.80 -1.71
N ILE A 178 21.16 -52.95 -2.69
CA ILE A 178 20.26 -52.63 -3.82
C ILE A 178 20.79 -53.13 -5.17
N GLU A 179 22.08 -53.46 -5.24
CA GLU A 179 22.75 -53.92 -6.44
C GLU A 179 22.09 -55.18 -6.99
N ASN A 180 21.87 -55.20 -8.32
CA ASN A 180 21.25 -56.31 -9.06
C ASN A 180 19.83 -56.71 -8.61
N LYS A 181 19.12 -55.87 -7.83
CA LYS A 181 17.71 -56.11 -7.45
C LYS A 181 16.74 -55.44 -8.42
N LYS A 182 15.59 -56.09 -8.65
CA LYS A 182 14.51 -55.52 -9.48
C LYS A 182 13.82 -54.37 -8.74
N LYS A 183 13.30 -53.38 -9.47
CA LYS A 183 12.59 -52.20 -8.91
C LYS A 183 11.50 -52.57 -7.88
N LYS A 184 10.70 -53.61 -8.16
CA LYS A 184 9.63 -54.07 -7.24
C LYS A 184 10.19 -54.59 -5.90
N GLU A 185 11.34 -55.26 -5.94
CA GLU A 185 12.01 -55.79 -4.75
C GLU A 185 12.62 -54.66 -3.92
N ILE A 186 13.22 -53.65 -4.57
CA ILE A 186 13.76 -52.45 -3.91
C ILE A 186 12.66 -51.70 -3.18
N ILE A 187 11.53 -51.44 -3.85
CA ILE A 187 10.38 -50.75 -3.22
C ILE A 187 9.87 -51.55 -2.02
N SER A 188 9.65 -52.86 -2.19
CA SER A 188 9.14 -53.73 -1.11
C SER A 188 10.10 -53.79 0.10
N MET A 189 11.41 -53.77 -0.15
CA MET A 189 12.45 -53.73 0.88
C MET A 189 12.42 -52.40 1.64
N LEU A 190 12.42 -51.26 0.94
CA LEU A 190 12.36 -49.93 1.56
C LEU A 190 11.08 -49.77 2.39
N THR A 191 9.94 -50.24 1.89
CA THR A 191 8.68 -50.23 2.65
C THR A 191 8.76 -51.10 3.90
N ARG A 192 9.35 -52.31 3.82
CA ARG A 192 9.52 -53.20 4.98
C ARG A 192 10.44 -52.59 6.04
N HIS A 193 11.45 -51.85 5.62
CA HIS A 193 12.37 -51.13 6.50
C HIS A 193 11.76 -49.81 7.03
N GLY A 194 10.51 -49.49 6.68
CA GLY A 194 9.83 -48.30 7.16
C GLY A 194 10.46 -47.00 6.69
N TYR A 195 10.94 -46.95 5.44
CA TYR A 195 11.26 -45.68 4.79
C TYR A 195 9.97 -45.00 4.35
N ASP A 196 9.87 -43.70 4.60
CA ASP A 196 8.74 -42.91 4.14
C ASP A 196 8.78 -42.75 2.61
N SER A 197 7.60 -42.64 2.00
CA SER A 197 7.51 -42.06 0.65
C SER A 197 7.81 -40.56 0.72
N ASP A 198 8.11 -39.90 -0.41
CA ASP A 198 8.60 -38.50 -0.43
C ASP A 198 7.72 -37.57 0.45
N PRO A 199 8.22 -37.16 1.64
CA PRO A 199 7.41 -36.44 2.60
C PRO A 199 7.00 -35.05 2.11
N ILE A 200 7.83 -34.42 1.27
CA ILE A 200 7.54 -33.09 0.68
C ILE A 200 6.37 -33.21 -0.29
N LYS A 201 6.35 -34.27 -1.12
CA LYS A 201 5.24 -34.51 -2.04
C LYS A 201 3.94 -34.76 -1.28
N ALA A 202 3.99 -35.61 -0.25
CA ALA A 202 2.83 -35.88 0.60
C ALA A 202 2.28 -34.61 1.27
N TRP A 203 3.16 -33.75 1.81
CA TRP A 203 2.79 -32.48 2.42
C TRP A 203 2.12 -31.51 1.43
N LYS A 204 2.70 -31.35 0.23
CA LYS A 204 2.13 -30.48 -0.82
C LYS A 204 0.76 -30.96 -1.29
N GLU A 205 0.57 -32.28 -1.42
CA GLU A 205 -0.73 -32.85 -1.79
C GLU A 205 -1.79 -32.65 -0.69
N ALA A 206 -1.40 -32.74 0.59
CA ALA A 206 -2.28 -32.46 1.71
C ALA A 206 -2.76 -30.99 1.70
N ILE A 207 -1.83 -30.04 1.56
CA ILE A 207 -2.16 -28.61 1.51
C ILE A 207 -3.00 -28.26 0.27
N SER A 208 -2.69 -28.83 -0.90
CA SER A 208 -3.45 -28.55 -2.12
C SER A 208 -4.94 -28.90 -1.95
N LYS A 209 -5.25 -30.03 -1.30
CA LYS A 209 -6.63 -30.43 -0.98
C LYS A 209 -7.29 -29.44 -0.01
N ASP A 210 -6.57 -28.99 1.01
CA ASP A 210 -7.07 -28.02 1.98
C ASP A 210 -7.34 -26.64 1.35
N VAL A 211 -6.42 -26.13 0.52
CA VAL A 211 -6.56 -24.85 -0.19
C VAL A 211 -7.75 -24.90 -1.13
N VAL A 212 -7.92 -25.98 -1.88
CA VAL A 212 -9.07 -26.17 -2.77
C VAL A 212 -10.39 -26.13 -1.96
N SER A 213 -10.44 -26.79 -0.80
CA SER A 213 -11.62 -26.73 0.08
C SER A 213 -11.91 -25.32 0.63
N MET A 214 -10.87 -24.53 0.92
CA MET A 214 -11.00 -23.14 1.37
C MET A 214 -11.50 -22.21 0.26
N VAL A 215 -11.02 -22.40 -0.97
CA VAL A 215 -11.46 -21.60 -2.12
C VAL A 215 -12.93 -21.87 -2.45
N TYR A 216 -13.39 -23.12 -2.36
CA TYR A 216 -14.80 -23.45 -2.57
C TYR A 216 -15.74 -22.92 -1.47
N SER A 217 -15.24 -22.67 -0.25
CA SER A 217 -16.05 -22.15 0.86
C SER A 217 -16.13 -20.61 0.90
N LEU A 218 -15.26 -19.90 0.17
CA LEU A 218 -15.27 -18.43 0.06
C LEU A 218 -16.23 -17.89 -1.02
N GLY A 219 -16.92 -18.76 -1.75
CA GLY A 219 -17.83 -18.38 -2.85
C GLY A 219 -17.11 -17.79 -4.06
N ASP A 220 -17.81 -17.71 -5.20
CA ASP A 220 -17.27 -17.20 -6.47
C ASP A 220 -17.13 -15.66 -6.49
N SER A 221 -16.43 -15.09 -5.51
CA SER A 221 -16.12 -13.65 -5.52
C SER A 221 -14.99 -13.37 -6.53
N PRO A 222 -15.27 -12.59 -7.60
CA PRO A 222 -14.31 -12.34 -8.68
C PRO A 222 -13.13 -11.43 -8.24
N VAL A 223 -13.20 -10.81 -7.06
CA VAL A 223 -12.17 -9.90 -6.52
C VAL A 223 -11.20 -10.61 -5.55
N ILE A 224 -11.66 -11.64 -4.85
CA ILE A 224 -10.88 -12.33 -3.79
C ILE A 224 -9.98 -13.42 -4.38
N LYS A 225 -10.46 -14.15 -5.39
CA LYS A 225 -9.70 -15.23 -6.05
C LYS A 225 -8.31 -14.77 -6.53
N PRO A 226 -8.15 -13.62 -7.21
CA PRO A 226 -6.84 -13.15 -7.66
C PRO A 226 -5.89 -12.78 -6.52
N LEU A 227 -6.37 -12.10 -5.46
CA LEU A 227 -5.50 -11.71 -4.34
C LEU A 227 -4.99 -12.93 -3.54
N VAL A 228 -5.86 -13.92 -3.31
CA VAL A 228 -5.48 -15.17 -2.62
C VAL A 228 -4.52 -15.99 -3.47
N LEU A 229 -4.70 -16.03 -4.80
CA LEU A 229 -3.78 -16.69 -5.73
C LEU A 229 -2.42 -16.00 -5.78
N VAL A 230 -2.36 -14.67 -5.73
CA VAL A 230 -1.11 -13.89 -5.72
C VAL A 230 -0.35 -14.09 -4.40
N GLU A 231 -1.02 -14.10 -3.25
CA GLU A 231 -0.34 -14.40 -1.96
C GLU A 231 0.12 -15.87 -1.87
N LEU A 232 -0.59 -16.81 -2.50
CA LEU A 232 -0.20 -18.23 -2.57
C LEU A 232 0.93 -18.50 -3.58
N GLN A 233 1.11 -17.66 -4.60
CA GLN A 233 2.24 -17.77 -5.55
C GLN A 233 3.57 -17.24 -5.00
N VAL A 234 3.54 -16.53 -3.87
CA VAL A 234 4.72 -16.05 -3.15
C VAL A 234 5.09 -16.99 -1.97
N LEU A 235 4.30 -18.05 -1.73
CA LEU A 235 4.60 -19.16 -0.82
C LEU A 235 5.15 -20.36 -1.58
#